data_AF-A0A329R5K4-F1
#
_entry.id   AF-A0A329R5K4-F1
#
_cell.length_a   1.000
_cell.length_b   1.000
_cell.length_c   1.000
_cell.angle_alpha   90.00
_cell.angle_beta   90.00
_cell.angle_gamma   90.00
#
_symmetry.space_group_name_H-M   'P 1'
#
loop_
_entity.id
_entity.type
_entity.pdbx_description
1 polymer ?
#
loop_
_entity_poly.entity_id
_entity_poly.type
_entity_poly.pdbx_seq_one_letter_code
_entity_poly.pdbx_strand_id
1 'polypeptide(L)' 'MDLAVKFEDFDSSEQFTILEMDKSDLILGMPWLEKHEPWIDWRGKAIGASRRAVSNRAL' A
#
# COMPACT_ATOMS: atom_id res chain seq x y z
N MET A 1 0.16 7.66 15.14
CA MET A 1 -0.04 9.00 14.54
C MET A 1 -0.69 8.82 13.19
N ASP A 2 -1.64 9.68 12.83
CA ASP A 2 -2.19 9.72 11.47
C ASP A 2 -1.16 10.39 10.55
N LEU A 3 -0.71 9.69 9.52
CA LEU A 3 0.23 10.20 8.52
C LEU A 3 -0.38 10.09 7.13
N ALA A 4 -0.28 11.16 6.37
CA ALA A 4 -0.59 11.14 4.95
C ALA A 4 0.53 10.41 4.20
N VAL A 5 0.17 9.36 3.46
CA VAL A 5 1.07 8.59 2.60
C VAL A 5 0.62 8.78 1.17
N LYS A 6 1.53 9.27 0.33
CA LYS A 6 1.30 9.46 -1.09
C LYS A 6 2.43 8.85 -1.92
N PHE A 7 2.11 7.88 -2.78
CA PHE A 7 3.03 7.33 -3.76
C PHE A 7 2.26 6.75 -4.95
N GLU A 8 2.71 7.05 -6.18
CA GLU A 8 1.97 6.73 -7.41
C GLU A 8 0.47 7.08 -7.30
N ASP A 9 -0.40 6.07 -7.37
CA ASP A 9 -1.85 6.18 -7.31
C ASP A 9 -2.41 6.04 -5.87
N PHE A 10 -1.55 5.80 -4.87
CA PHE A 10 -1.94 5.75 -3.48
C PHE A 10 -1.91 7.16 -2.88
N ASP A 11 -3.04 7.58 -2.32
CA ASP A 11 -3.18 8.81 -1.55
C ASP A 11 -4.11 8.48 -0.37
N SER A 12 -3.53 8.22 0.81
CA SER A 12 -4.29 7.82 1.99
C SER A 12 -3.73 8.40 3.28
N SER A 13 -4.62 8.56 4.28
CA SER A 13 -4.24 8.83 5.66
C SER A 13 -4.31 7.53 6.44
N GLU A 14 -3.20 7.14 7.08
CA GLU A 14 -3.08 5.87 7.80
C GLU A 14 -2.53 6.09 9.21
N GLN A 15 -2.94 5.22 10.13
CA GLN A 15 -2.40 5.19 11.47
C GLN A 15 -1.12 4.37 11.52
N PHE A 16 0.00 5.05 11.80
CA PHE A 16 1.28 4.39 12.03
C PHE A 16 1.67 4.40 13.51
N THR A 17 2.38 3.35 13.90
CA THR A 17 3.14 3.31 15.16
C THR A 17 4.53 3.88 14.88
N ILE A 18 4.95 4.87 15.68
CA ILE A 18 6.29 5.45 15.56
C ILE A 18 7.25 4.60 16.38
N LEU A 19 8.30 4.11 15.74
CA LEU A 19 9.38 3.38 16.40
C LEU A 19 10.70 3.99 15.96
N GLU A 20 11.68 4.03 16.86
CA GLU A 20 13.05 4.36 16.49
C GLU A 20 13.61 3.18 15.69
N MET A 21 13.97 3.43 14.44
CA MET A 21 14.42 2.42 13.49
C MET A 21 15.76 2.85 12.88
N ASP A 22 16.61 1.88 12.56
CA ASP A 22 17.98 2.12 12.10
C ASP A 22 18.06 2.45 10.59
N LYS A 23 17.31 1.73 9.75
CA LYS A 23 17.52 1.74 8.29
C LYS A 23 16.30 2.10 7.45
N SER A 24 15.11 1.98 8.02
CA SER A 24 13.87 2.17 7.28
C SER A 24 13.09 3.34 7.86
N ASP A 25 12.69 4.27 6.99
CA ASP A 25 11.86 5.41 7.37
C ASP A 25 10.38 5.02 7.56
N LEU A 26 9.93 3.94 6.90
CA LEU A 26 8.55 3.46 6.94
C LEU A 26 8.47 1.96 6.65
N ILE A 27 7.61 1.24 7.38
CA ILE A 27 7.22 -0.13 7.06
C ILE A 27 5.70 -0.19 6.88
N LEU A 28 5.28 -0.69 5.72
CA LEU A 28 3.88 -1.02 5.44
C LEU A 28 3.62 -2.46 5.89
N GLY A 29 2.91 -2.60 7.01
CA GLY A 29 2.56 -3.90 7.57
C GLY A 29 1.33 -4.54 6.90
N MET A 30 0.97 -5.72 7.40
CA MET A 30 -0.20 -6.48 6.94
C MET A 30 -1.50 -5.66 6.90
N PRO A 31 -1.86 -4.84 7.91
CA PRO A 31 -3.10 -4.06 7.86
C PRO A 31 -3.18 -3.11 6.66
N TRP A 32 -2.05 -2.53 6.26
CA TRP A 32 -1.99 -1.66 5.08
C TRP A 32 -2.13 -2.50 3.79
N LEU A 33 -1.43 -3.62 3.71
CA LEU A 33 -1.48 -4.52 2.56
C LEU A 33 -2.89 -5.12 2.35
N GLU A 34 -3.59 -5.49 3.42
CA GLU A 34 -4.96 -6.00 3.37
C GLU A 34 -5.97 -4.94 2.94
N LYS A 35 -5.79 -3.69 3.40
CA LYS A 35 -6.69 -2.58 3.05
C LYS A 35 -6.60 -2.18 1.59
N HIS A 36 -5.39 -2.19 1.04
CA HIS A 36 -5.10 -1.63 -0.29
C HIS A 36 -4.92 -2.70 -1.37
N GLU A 37 -4.76 -3.96 -0.97
CA GLU A 37 -4.58 -5.15 -1.81
C GLU A 37 -3.62 -4.92 -3.00
N PRO A 38 -2.45 -4.29 -2.80
CA PRO A 38 -1.58 -3.92 -3.92
C PRO A 38 -1.09 -5.16 -4.65
N TRP A 39 -0.78 -5.02 -5.95
CA TRP A 39 0.02 -6.04 -6.61
C TRP A 39 1.49 -5.86 -6.22
N ILE A 40 2.18 -6.97 -6.01
CA ILE A 40 3.60 -6.98 -5.63
C ILE A 40 4.36 -7.79 -6.68
N ASP A 41 5.23 -7.13 -7.44
CA ASP A 41 6.20 -7.81 -8.29
C ASP A 41 7.47 -8.11 -7.48
N TRP A 42 7.56 -9.36 -7.03
CA TRP A 42 8.70 -9.85 -6.27
C TRP A 42 10.01 -9.88 -7.06
N ARG A 43 9.96 -10.04 -8.40
CA ARG A 43 11.14 -10.10 -9.26
C ARG A 43 11.61 -8.71 -9.67
N GLY A 44 10.69 -7.86 -10.12
CA GLY A 44 10.96 -6.47 -10.50
C GLY A 44 11.11 -5.52 -9.31
N LYS A 45 10.80 -5.98 -8.08
CA LYS A 45 10.85 -5.17 -6.84
C LYS A 45 9.97 -3.93 -6.92
N ALA A 46 8.78 -4.09 -7.51
CA ALA A 46 7.81 -3.04 -7.70
C ALA A 46 6.50 -3.36 -6.95
N ILE A 47 5.78 -2.31 -6.60
CA ILE A 47 4.45 -2.37 -6.00
C ILE A 47 3.58 -1.33 -6.71
N GLY A 48 2.29 -1.61 -6.87
CA GLY A 48 1.38 -0.63 -7.43
C GLY A 48 -0.06 -0.88 -7.01
N ALA A 49 -0.93 0.06 -7.35
CA ALA A 49 -2.35 -0.02 -7.03
C ALA A 49 -3.00 -1.25 -7.66
N SER A 50 -3.86 -1.93 -6.90
CA SER A 50 -4.69 -2.98 -7.46
C SER A 50 -5.50 -2.42 -8.63
N ARG A 51 -5.39 -3.07 -9.78
CA ARG A 51 -6.25 -2.73 -10.91
C ARG A 51 -7.65 -3.14 -10.46
N ARG A 52 -8.59 -2.19 -10.36
CA ARG A 52 -10.01 -2.52 -10.18
C ARG A 52 -10.31 -3.66 -11.13
N ALA A 53 -10.77 -4.81 -10.61
CA ALA A 53 -11.36 -5.80 -11.47
C ALA A 53 -12.44 -5.06 -12.26
N VAL A 54 -12.25 -4.91 -13.57
CA VAL A 54 -13.32 -4.47 -14.46
C VAL A 54 -14.46 -5.41 -14.12
N SER A 55 -15.50 -4.87 -13.49
CA SER A 55 -16.64 -5.68 -13.09
C SER A 55 -17.10 -6.35 -14.38
N ASN A 56 -16.90 -7.66 -14.48
CA ASN A 56 -17.41 -8.43 -15.60
C ASN A 56 -18.92 -8.55 -15.36
N ARG A 57 -19.64 -7.44 -15.52
CA ARG A 57 -21.07 -7.44 -15.79
C ARG A 57 -21.22 -7.87 -17.25
N ALA A 58 -21.05 -9.18 -17.47
CA ALA A 58 -21.68 -9.83 -18.58
C ALA A 58 -23.19 -9.92 -18.26
N LEU A 59 -23.98 -9.58 -19.27
CA LEU A 59 -25.43 -9.39 -19.31
C LEU A 59 -26.25 -10.54 -18.71
#